data_AF-A0A920DKX3-F1
#
_entry.id   AF-A0A920DKX3-F1
#
_cell.length_a   1.000
_cell.length_b   1.000
_cell.length_c   1.000
_cell.angle_alpha   90.00
_cell.angle_beta   90.00
_cell.angle_gamma   90.00
#
_symmetry.space_group_name_H-M   'P 1'
#
loop_
_entity.id
_entity.type
_entity.pdbx_description
1 polymer ?
#
loop_
_entity_poly.entity_id
_entity_poly.type
_entity_poly.pdbx_seq_one_letter_code
_entity_poly.pdbx_strand_id
1 'polypeptide(L)'
;MPQLISNHIIEKLNPIMNAAIDVSDGLIKDLGRICSASGVGAEILLSNIHHNSDPNDLVAGDDYVLCFTSSSPIENIINIDQNIHHIGKIVEGNEVLVVDLEGRQLDFNKDGWDSFK
;
A
#
# COMPACT_ATOMS: atom_id res chain seq x y z
N MET A 1 14.91 -6.09 -5.82
CA MET A 1 14.39 -7.44 -6.12
C MET A 1 13.54 -7.87 -4.93
N PRO A 2 12.25 -8.19 -5.13
CA PRO A 2 11.36 -8.59 -4.05
C PRO A 2 11.90 -9.84 -3.34
N GLN A 3 11.69 -9.90 -2.03
CA GLN A 3 12.05 -11.05 -1.20
C GLN A 3 10.79 -11.79 -0.79
N LEU A 4 10.84 -13.12 -0.79
CA LEU A 4 9.75 -13.93 -0.27
C LEU A 4 9.62 -13.69 1.24
N ILE A 5 8.40 -13.36 1.67
CA ILE A 5 8.08 -13.23 3.08
C ILE A 5 8.14 -14.62 3.73
N SER A 6 8.89 -14.76 4.82
CA SER A 6 8.99 -16.05 5.50
C SER A 6 7.64 -16.47 6.10
N ASN A 7 7.36 -17.78 6.11
CA ASN A 7 6.11 -18.31 6.69
C ASN A 7 5.90 -17.86 8.15
N HIS A 8 6.97 -17.77 8.93
CA HIS A 8 6.91 -17.30 10.33
C HIS A 8 6.42 -15.85 10.46
N ILE A 9 6.76 -14.99 9.50
CA ILE A 9 6.26 -13.61 9.46
C ILE A 9 4.77 -13.62 9.11
N ILE A 10 4.39 -14.38 8.07
CA ILE A 10 2.98 -14.50 7.66
C ILE A 10 2.10 -15.04 8.80
N GLU A 11 2.55 -16.08 9.52
CA GLU A 11 1.81 -16.64 10.68
C GLU A 11 1.53 -15.59 11.76
N LYS A 12 2.46 -14.65 11.98
CA LYS A 12 2.28 -13.55 12.94
C LYS A 12 1.41 -12.42 12.41
N LEU A 13 1.46 -12.13 11.11
CA LEU A 13 0.67 -11.07 10.48
C LEU A 13 -0.79 -11.49 10.27
N ASN A 14 -1.04 -12.75 9.91
CA ASN A 14 -2.38 -13.25 9.57
C ASN A 14 -3.48 -12.90 10.59
N PRO A 15 -3.28 -13.04 11.92
CA PRO A 15 -4.32 -12.70 12.89
C PRO A 15 -4.62 -11.20 13.01
N ILE A 16 -3.75 -10.32 12.48
CA ILE A 16 -3.89 -8.86 12.60
C ILE A 16 -4.16 -8.16 11.26
N MET A 17 -4.05 -8.87 10.13
CA MET A 17 -4.39 -8.32 8.81
C MET A 17 -5.91 -8.31 8.61
N ASN A 18 -6.44 -7.18 8.12
CA ASN A 18 -7.85 -7.03 7.77
C ASN A 18 -8.10 -7.35 6.29
N ALA A 19 -7.19 -6.91 5.42
CA ALA A 19 -7.17 -7.19 3.98
C ALA A 19 -5.73 -7.14 3.49
N ALA A 20 -5.42 -7.91 2.44
CA ALA A 20 -4.09 -7.95 1.84
C ALA A 20 -4.18 -8.21 0.33
N ILE A 21 -3.20 -7.71 -0.42
CA ILE A 21 -3.03 -7.88 -1.87
C ILE A 21 -1.55 -7.85 -2.23
N ASP A 22 -1.16 -8.61 -3.24
CA ASP A 22 0.15 -8.47 -3.87
C ASP A 22 0.15 -7.28 -4.84
N VAL A 23 1.18 -6.43 -4.75
CA VAL A 23 1.33 -5.26 -5.64
C VAL A 23 1.98 -5.71 -6.94
N SER A 24 1.22 -5.71 -8.02
CA SER A 24 1.64 -6.15 -9.35
C SER A 24 1.33 -5.11 -10.43
N ASP A 25 0.18 -4.42 -10.35
CA ASP A 25 -0.24 -3.41 -11.34
C ASP A 25 0.02 -1.97 -10.87
N GLY A 26 0.74 -1.82 -9.75
CA GLY A 26 1.05 -0.56 -9.11
C GLY A 26 0.24 -0.35 -7.83
N LEU A 27 0.89 0.21 -6.80
CA LEU A 27 0.35 0.34 -5.46
C LEU A 27 -1.02 1.05 -5.43
N ILE A 28 -1.19 2.14 -6.20
CA ILE A 28 -2.45 2.89 -6.23
C ILE A 28 -3.60 2.02 -6.75
N LYS A 29 -3.34 1.25 -7.81
CA LYS A 29 -4.34 0.40 -8.44
C LYS A 29 -4.72 -0.78 -7.55
N ASP A 30 -3.73 -1.46 -6.98
CA ASP A 30 -3.95 -2.64 -6.12
C ASP A 30 -4.56 -2.28 -4.77
N LEU A 31 -4.10 -1.21 -4.12
CA LEU A 31 -4.76 -0.71 -2.91
C LEU A 31 -6.19 -0.21 -3.24
N GLY A 32 -6.40 0.35 -4.43
CA GLY A 32 -7.72 0.71 -4.94
C GLY A 32 -8.68 -0.48 -5.02
N ARG A 33 -8.18 -1.69 -5.34
CA ARG A 33 -8.97 -2.92 -5.33
C ARG A 33 -9.42 -3.30 -3.92
N ILE A 34 -8.53 -3.21 -2.93
CA ILE A 34 -8.89 -3.39 -1.51
C ILE A 34 -9.96 -2.37 -1.11
N CYS A 35 -9.71 -1.08 -1.37
CA CYS A 35 -10.62 0.01 -1.03
C CYS A 35 -12.01 -0.19 -1.62
N SER A 36 -12.10 -0.51 -2.92
CA SER A 36 -13.35 -0.78 -3.61
C SER A 36 -14.10 -1.99 -3.04
N ALA A 37 -13.39 -3.07 -2.70
CA ALA A 37 -14.01 -4.27 -2.14
C ALA A 37 -14.50 -4.06 -0.70
N SER A 38 -13.84 -3.17 0.05
CA SER A 38 -14.15 -2.85 1.45
C SER A 38 -15.09 -1.66 1.64
N GLY A 39 -15.37 -0.87 0.59
CA GLY A 39 -16.22 0.33 0.69
C GLY A 39 -15.58 1.47 1.47
N VAL A 40 -14.26 1.61 1.36
CA VAL A 40 -13.44 2.63 2.06
C VAL A 40 -12.50 3.31 1.07
N GLY A 41 -11.86 4.40 1.50
CA GLY A 41 -10.73 5.03 0.80
C GLY A 41 -9.40 4.80 1.52
N ALA A 42 -8.32 5.30 0.93
CA ALA A 42 -7.00 5.32 1.57
C ALA A 42 -6.28 6.64 1.31
N GLU A 43 -5.50 7.08 2.30
CA GLU A 43 -4.60 8.22 2.19
C GLU A 43 -3.17 7.72 2.40
N ILE A 44 -2.36 7.81 1.34
CA ILE A 44 -0.95 7.45 1.29
C ILE A 44 -0.11 8.70 1.53
N LEU A 45 0.85 8.63 2.44
CA LEU A 45 1.85 9.67 2.63
C LEU A 45 3.10 9.33 1.82
N LEU A 46 3.38 10.12 0.77
CA LEU A 46 4.46 9.82 -0.19
C LEU A 46 5.83 9.64 0.50
N SER A 47 6.11 10.48 1.50
CA SER A 47 7.38 10.43 2.24
C SER A 47 7.61 9.13 3.01
N ASN A 48 6.55 8.35 3.27
CA ASN A 48 6.65 7.09 4.00
C ASN A 48 6.96 5.89 3.10
N ILE A 49 6.76 6.01 1.79
CA ILE A 49 7.06 4.94 0.84
C ILE A 49 8.51 5.06 0.40
N HIS A 50 8.91 6.26 -0.01
CA HIS A 50 10.22 6.47 -0.61
C HIS A 50 10.79 7.86 -0.27
N HIS A 51 12.03 7.87 0.20
CA HIS A 51 12.78 9.11 0.35
C HIS A 51 13.52 9.38 -0.97
N ASN A 52 13.04 10.35 -1.76
CA ASN A 52 13.61 10.82 -3.04
C ASN A 52 13.37 9.95 -4.31
N SER A 53 12.33 9.12 -4.34
CA SER A 53 11.95 8.38 -5.57
C SER A 53 10.91 9.14 -6.41
N ASP A 54 10.77 8.75 -7.68
CA ASP A 54 9.75 9.28 -8.58
C ASP A 54 8.35 8.83 -8.12
N PRO A 55 7.39 9.74 -7.87
CA PRO A 55 6.02 9.37 -7.56
C PRO A 55 5.39 8.39 -8.58
N ASN A 56 5.85 8.38 -9.83
CA ASN A 56 5.38 7.44 -10.85
C ASN A 56 5.62 5.97 -10.49
N ASP A 57 6.53 5.66 -9.56
CA ASP A 57 6.74 4.29 -9.06
C ASP A 57 5.44 3.73 -8.44
N LEU A 58 4.56 4.59 -7.91
CA LEU A 58 3.28 4.18 -7.31
C LEU A 58 2.26 3.63 -8.31
N VAL A 59 2.46 3.88 -9.62
CA VAL A 59 1.60 3.41 -10.71
C VAL A 59 2.29 2.42 -11.66
N ALA A 60 3.61 2.20 -11.49
CA ALA A 60 4.42 1.41 -12.42
C ALA A 60 4.11 -0.09 -12.33
N GLY A 61 4.01 -0.63 -11.11
CA GLY A 61 3.81 -2.05 -10.85
C GLY A 61 5.11 -2.87 -10.91
N ASP A 62 4.97 -4.20 -11.05
CA ASP A 62 6.05 -5.19 -11.03
C ASP A 62 6.90 -5.21 -9.72
N ASP A 63 6.36 -4.70 -8.62
CA ASP A 63 7.02 -4.70 -7.31
C ASP A 63 7.00 -6.06 -6.62
N TYR A 64 5.89 -6.80 -6.76
CA TYR A 64 5.59 -8.07 -6.10
C TYR A 64 5.82 -8.05 -4.58
N VAL A 65 5.42 -6.95 -3.95
CA VAL A 65 5.41 -6.77 -2.49
C VAL A 65 4.01 -6.98 -1.93
N LEU A 66 3.91 -7.38 -0.66
CA LEU A 66 2.61 -7.49 0.02
C LEU A 66 2.16 -6.12 0.52
N CYS A 67 1.01 -5.66 0.07
CA CYS A 67 0.27 -4.54 0.67
C CYS A 67 -0.84 -5.09 1.56
N PHE A 68 -0.96 -4.59 2.79
CA PHE A 68 -2.03 -5.01 3.69
C PHE A 68 -2.51 -3.88 4.59
N THR A 69 -3.70 -4.07 5.16
CA THR A 69 -4.32 -3.16 6.14
C THR A 69 -4.44 -3.84 7.50
N SER A 70 -4.37 -3.07 8.58
CA SER A 70 -4.53 -3.58 9.94
C SER A 70 -5.08 -2.47 10.85
N SER A 71 -5.88 -2.85 11.84
CA SER A 71 -6.29 -1.98 12.95
C SER A 71 -5.37 -2.09 14.16
N SER A 72 -4.33 -2.93 14.10
CA SER A 72 -3.34 -3.05 15.18
C SER A 72 -2.45 -1.81 15.25
N PRO A 73 -2.00 -1.41 16.45
CA PRO A 73 -1.01 -0.35 16.59
C PRO A 73 0.24 -0.62 15.74
N ILE A 74 0.78 0.42 15.11
CA ILE A 74 1.91 0.32 14.17
C ILE A 74 3.12 -0.32 14.85
N GLU A 75 3.35 -0.03 16.13
CA GLU A 75 4.44 -0.59 16.92
C GLU A 75 4.34 -2.13 17.01
N ASN A 76 3.13 -2.68 17.13
CA ASN A 76 2.93 -4.12 17.17
C ASN A 76 3.27 -4.78 15.83
N ILE A 77 3.04 -4.07 14.72
CA ILE A 77 3.30 -4.57 13.37
C ILE A 77 4.80 -4.51 13.06
N ILE A 78 5.47 -3.38 13.31
CA ILE A 78 6.90 -3.20 13.03
C ILE A 78 7.77 -4.13 13.91
N ASN A 79 7.29 -4.48 15.11
CA ASN A 79 7.96 -5.46 15.96
C ASN A 79 7.90 -6.90 15.41
N ILE A 80 7.02 -7.21 14.45
CA ILE A 80 6.97 -8.51 13.77
C ILE A 80 8.11 -8.62 12.75
N ASP A 81 8.30 -7.59 11.94
CA ASP A 81 9.36 -7.49 10.94
C ASP A 81 9.70 -6.01 10.68
N GLN A 82 10.99 -5.68 10.75
CA GLN A 82 11.52 -4.33 10.50
C GLN A 82 11.43 -3.91 9.02
N ASN A 83 11.18 -4.85 8.11
CA ASN A 83 11.00 -4.55 6.68
C ASN A 83 9.57 -4.08 6.35
N ILE A 84 8.66 -4.03 7.33
CA ILE A 84 7.31 -3.51 7.13
C ILE A 84 7.33 -1.98 7.21
N HIS A 85 6.76 -1.34 6.19
CA HIS A 85 6.68 0.11 6.09
C HIS A 85 5.24 0.57 6.24
N HIS A 86 4.99 1.47 7.19
CA HIS A 86 3.68 2.10 7.35
C HIS A 86 3.55 3.29 6.41
N ILE A 87 2.74 3.15 5.37
CA ILE A 87 2.69 4.09 4.24
C ILE A 87 1.51 5.07 4.28
N GLY A 88 0.53 4.87 5.16
CA GLY A 88 -0.71 5.63 5.11
C GLY A 88 -1.81 5.04 5.99
N LYS A 89 -3.03 5.50 5.79
CA LYS A 89 -4.20 5.12 6.60
C LYS A 89 -5.42 4.84 5.72
N ILE A 90 -6.31 3.99 6.21
CA ILE A 90 -7.65 3.81 5.65
C ILE A 90 -8.55 4.93 6.15
N VAL A 91 -9.39 5.47 5.27
CA VAL A 91 -10.29 6.60 5.53
C VAL A 91 -11.69 6.31 4.99
N GLU A 92 -12.68 7.10 5.42
CA GLU A 92 -13.99 7.10 4.77
C GLU A 92 -13.86 7.61 3.33
N GLY A 93 -14.63 7.02 2.40
CA GLY A 93 -14.59 7.38 0.98
C GLY A 93 -14.47 6.15 0.07
N ASN A 94 -14.03 6.36 -1.16
CA ASN A 94 -13.88 5.31 -2.18
C ASN A 94 -12.67 5.54 -3.11
N GLU A 95 -11.76 6.44 -2.75
CA GLU A 95 -10.59 6.78 -3.55
C GLU A 95 -9.29 6.52 -2.77
N VAL A 96 -8.22 6.27 -3.52
CA VAL A 96 -6.85 6.27 -3.00
C VAL A 96 -6.24 7.63 -3.33
N LEU A 97 -5.89 8.37 -2.29
CA LEU A 97 -5.23 9.66 -2.37
C LEU A 97 -3.77 9.51 -1.97
N VAL A 98 -2.88 10.24 -2.64
CA VAL A 98 -1.49 10.37 -2.24
C VAL A 98 -1.23 11.82 -1.89
N VAL A 99 -0.64 12.05 -0.73
CA VAL A 99 -0.32 13.39 -0.23
C VAL A 99 1.17 13.54 0.03
N ASP A 100 1.68 14.75 -0.14
CA ASP A 100 3.03 15.12 0.29
C ASP A 100 3.11 15.45 1.80
N LEU A 101 4.29 15.82 2.27
CA LEU A 101 4.53 16.23 3.67
C LEU A 101 3.74 17.47 4.10
N GLU A 102 3.27 18.28 3.15
CA GLU A 102 2.46 19.47 3.38
C GLU A 102 0.95 19.16 3.27
N GLY A 103 0.58 17.90 3.03
CA GLY A 103 -0.80 17.45 2.86
C GLY A 103 -1.40 17.79 1.49
N ARG A 104 -0.58 18.21 0.52
CA ARG A 104 -1.07 18.49 -0.84
C ARG A 104 -1.23 17.18 -1.59
N GLN A 105 -2.39 17.02 -2.22
CA GLN A 105 -2.67 15.87 -3.07
C GLN A 105 -1.81 15.90 -4.32
N LEU A 106 -1.26 14.74 -4.69
CA LEU A 106 -0.63 14.51 -5.98
C LEU A 106 -1.62 13.87 -6.94
N ASP A 107 -1.68 14.39 -8.16
CA ASP A 107 -2.50 13.83 -9.23
C ASP A 107 -1.67 12.89 -10.11
N PHE A 108 -2.11 11.64 -10.21
CA PHE A 108 -1.55 10.64 -11.11
C PHE A 108 -2.49 10.47 -12.30
N ASN A 109 -1.94 10.47 -13.51
CA ASN A 109 -2.72 10.06 -14.68
C ASN A 109 -3.06 8.57 -14.52
N LYS A 110 -4.37 8.30 -14.39
CA LYS A 110 -4.99 7.10 -13.76
C LYS A 110 -4.78 5.75 -14.46
N ASP A 111 -3.96 5.66 -15.50
CA ASP A 111 -3.78 4.40 -16.23
C ASP A 111 -2.50 3.69 -15.75
N GLY A 112 -2.58 3.09 -14.56
CA GLY A 112 -1.65 2.02 -14.17
C GLY A 112 -1.73 0.86 -15.17
N TRP A 113 -0.75 -0.05 -15.15
CA TRP A 113 -0.61 -1.10 -16.16
C TRP A 113 -1.87 -1.97 -16.33
N ASP A 114 -2.41 -2.08 -17.54
CA ASP A 114 -3.57 -2.91 -17.89
C ASP A 114 -3.27 -3.68 -19.17
N SER A 115 -3.24 -5.02 -19.11
CA SER A 115 -2.90 -5.86 -20.28
C SER A 115 -3.95 -5.83 -21.40
N PHE A 116 -5.13 -5.25 -21.13
CA PHE A 116 -6.28 -5.25 -22.05
C PHE A 116 -6.75 -3.85 -22.44
N LYS A 117 -6.03 -2.79 -22.05
CA LYS A 117 -6.19 -1.42 -22.56
C LYS A 117 -5.05 -1.03 -23.48
#